data_AF-A0AAQ3JMA5-F1
#
_entry.id   AF-A0AAQ3JMA5-F1
#
_cell.length_a   1.000
_cell.length_b   1.000
_cell.length_c   1.000
_cell.angle_alpha   90.00
_cell.angle_beta   90.00
_cell.angle_gamma   90.00
#
_symmetry.space_group_name_H-M   'P 1'
#
loop_
_entity.id
_entity.type
_entity.pdbx_description
1 polymer ?
#
loop_
_entity_poly.entity_id
_entity_poly.type
_entity_poly.pdbx_seq_one_letter_code
_entity_poly.pdbx_strand_id
1 'polypeptide(L)'
;MEITEEQRRRAEANRLAALEKRKRVADLSNADSWKLSKCPRLRGPATVEPGVPQLSPFRAVLEVCSPDEFSVTPEPLEGCCFPGEAECLRIIENSVLSVVPFQPMLSQGGRMTSVFKLSEYDVVLRCIKKLAVVQLQEIPYTTRLVAEKFSQSVGIRWVPCMEGHYSEEQVDELLQKLPKSLRDALLPFQIEGVRFALRRGGRCLIADEMGLGKTIQAISVACCFSDEGPILIVCPAVLRHSWAEELEHWLPTLVPKDIHLVFGHQDSLDYLERHPKVVVISYKMLSRLRKTMSERNWSLMIVDESHNVRCTKKHIESEETKSILELATKVKHIILLSGTPSLSR
;
A
#
# COMPACT_ATOMS: atom_id res chain seq x y z
N MET A 1 -16.76 29.61 19.08
CA MET A 1 -16.79 29.06 20.45
C MET A 1 -15.46 29.40 21.09
N GLU A 2 -15.47 30.26 22.10
CA GLU A 2 -14.27 30.62 22.85
C GLU A 2 -13.82 29.43 23.69
N ILE A 3 -12.52 29.11 23.62
CA ILE A 3 -11.91 28.02 24.38
C ILE A 3 -12.06 28.35 25.87
N THR A 4 -12.67 27.44 26.63
CA THR A 4 -12.90 27.64 28.06
C THR A 4 -11.57 27.76 28.81
N GLU A 5 -11.55 28.57 29.86
CA GLU A 5 -10.33 28.87 30.64
C GLU A 5 -9.65 27.61 31.20
N GLU A 6 -10.43 26.58 31.47
CA GLU A 6 -9.97 25.26 31.88
C GLU A 6 -9.22 24.51 30.77
N GLN A 7 -9.68 24.59 29.51
CA GLN A 7 -8.98 24.02 28.36
C GLN A 7 -7.66 24.74 28.10
N ARG A 8 -7.60 26.05 28.34
CA ARG A 8 -6.37 26.85 28.23
C ARG A 8 -5.34 26.43 29.27
N ARG A 9 -5.73 26.28 30.54
CA ARG A 9 -4.86 25.76 31.61
C ARG A 9 -4.33 24.36 31.32
N ARG A 10 -5.16 23.49 30.77
CA ARG A 10 -4.76 22.10 30.43
C ARG A 10 -3.76 22.07 29.28
N ALA A 11 -3.93 22.93 28.27
CA ALA A 11 -2.97 23.08 27.18
C ALA A 11 -1.63 23.65 27.65
N GLU A 12 -1.66 24.63 28.57
CA GLU A 12 -0.46 25.23 29.13
C GLU A 12 0.32 24.25 30.04
N ALA A 13 -0.39 23.47 30.86
CA ALA A 13 0.21 22.41 31.67
C ALA A 13 0.88 21.32 30.81
N ASN A 14 0.23 20.90 29.72
CA ASN A 14 0.82 19.94 28.77
C ASN A 14 2.05 20.52 28.05
N ARG A 15 2.05 21.81 27.73
CA ARG A 15 3.21 22.49 27.13
C ARG A 15 4.40 22.54 28.08
N LEU A 16 4.16 22.85 29.36
CA LEU A 16 5.19 22.88 30.40
C LEU A 16 5.77 21.49 30.67
N ALA A 17 4.94 20.45 30.74
CA ALA A 17 5.39 19.07 30.90
C ALA A 17 6.25 18.59 29.70
N ALA A 18 5.89 18.99 28.48
CA ALA A 18 6.68 18.69 27.28
C ALA A 18 8.05 19.41 27.28
N LEU A 19 8.10 20.65 27.78
CA LEU A 19 9.34 21.41 27.93
C LEU A 19 10.24 20.83 29.01
N GLU A 20 9.71 20.42 30.17
CA GLU A 20 10.48 19.71 31.20
C GLU A 20 11.04 18.39 30.68
N LYS A 21 10.27 17.62 29.91
CA LYS A 21 10.73 16.36 29.33
C LYS A 21 11.87 16.58 28.33
N ARG A 22 11.79 17.64 27.51
CA ARG A 22 12.89 18.05 26.60
C ARG A 22 14.12 18.53 27.36
N LYS A 23 13.93 19.27 28.45
CA LYS A 23 15.03 19.74 29.31
C LYS A 23 15.76 18.57 29.98
N ARG A 24 15.03 17.58 30.51
CA ARG A 24 15.62 16.34 31.05
C ARG A 24 16.41 15.55 30.00
N VAL A 25 15.93 15.49 28.75
CA VAL A 25 16.65 14.82 27.66
C VAL A 25 17.92 15.59 27.26
N ALA A 26 17.87 16.92 27.27
CA ALA A 26 19.04 17.76 27.01
C ALA A 26 20.09 17.71 28.16
N ASP A 27 19.63 17.63 29.41
CA ASP A 27 20.49 17.47 30.59
C ASP A 27 21.16 16.07 30.62
N LEU A 28 20.49 15.04 30.08
CA LEU A 28 21.06 13.69 29.88
C LEU A 28 22.10 13.64 28.75
N SER A 29 22.05 14.54 27.77
CA SER A 29 23.05 14.61 26.69
C SER A 29 24.34 15.36 27.05
N ASN A 30 24.36 16.09 28.17
CA ASN A 30 25.52 16.88 28.62
C ASN A 30 26.27 16.27 29.83
N ALA A 31 25.90 15.06 30.27
CA ALA A 31 26.63 14.34 31.31
C ALA A 31 27.65 13.38 30.67
N ASP A 32 28.82 13.91 30.32
CA ASP A 32 30.02 13.10 30.08
C ASP A 32 30.39 12.37 31.37
N SER A 33 30.28 11.04 31.35
CA SER A 33 30.84 10.15 32.36
C SER A 33 31.39 8.90 31.68
N TRP A 34 32.44 9.07 30.89
CA TRP A 34 33.35 7.97 30.56
C TRP A 34 34.18 7.60 31.80
N LYS A 35 33.56 6.93 32.76
CA LYS A 35 34.30 6.13 33.75
C LYS A 35 34.42 4.72 33.19
N LEU A 36 35.57 4.44 32.58
CA LEU A 36 36.04 3.11 32.25
C LEU A 36 36.04 2.26 33.53
N SER A 37 35.03 1.41 33.71
CA SER A 37 35.06 0.33 34.67
C SER A 37 36.09 -0.69 34.19
N LYS A 38 37.02 -1.07 35.08
CA LYS A 38 38.01 -2.13 34.82
C LYS A 38 37.25 -3.41 34.47
N CYS A 39 37.42 -3.88 33.23
CA CYS A 39 36.94 -5.19 32.80
C CYS A 39 37.47 -6.28 33.76
N PRO A 40 36.64 -7.24 34.19
CA PRO A 40 37.14 -8.46 34.83
C PRO A 40 38.08 -9.16 33.85
N ARG A 41 39.22 -9.69 34.34
CA ARG A 41 40.13 -10.50 33.53
C ARG A 41 39.35 -11.65 32.90
N LEU A 42 39.15 -11.60 31.59
CA LEU A 42 38.74 -12.76 30.80
C LEU A 42 39.81 -13.83 30.97
N ARG A 43 39.39 -15.06 31.27
CA ARG A 43 40.28 -16.24 31.21
C ARG A 43 40.84 -16.29 29.79
N GLY A 44 42.15 -16.52 29.69
CA GLY A 44 42.86 -16.59 28.42
C GLY A 44 42.21 -17.57 27.44
N PRO A 45 42.43 -17.38 26.12
CA PRO A 45 41.86 -18.27 25.13
C PRO A 45 42.36 -19.69 25.43
N ALA A 46 41.43 -20.64 25.53
CA ALA A 46 41.78 -22.03 25.30
C ALA A 46 42.39 -22.08 23.89
N THR A 47 43.57 -22.66 23.78
CA THR A 47 44.23 -22.97 22.51
C THR A 47 43.27 -23.80 21.67
N VAL A 48 42.57 -23.15 20.75
CA VAL A 48 41.86 -23.81 19.66
C VAL A 48 42.86 -23.84 18.51
N GLU A 49 43.19 -25.06 18.09
CA GLU A 49 43.96 -25.33 16.88
C GLU A 49 43.41 -24.54 15.68
N PRO A 50 44.21 -24.23 14.65
CA PRO A 50 43.76 -23.45 13.50
C PRO A 50 42.78 -24.29 12.64
N GLY A 51 41.51 -24.29 13.06
CA GLY A 51 40.38 -24.81 12.31
C GLY A 51 39.80 -23.72 11.44
N VAL A 52 39.60 -24.05 10.16
CA VAL A 52 38.91 -23.27 9.12
C VAL A 52 37.75 -22.44 9.72
N PRO A 53 37.60 -21.14 9.40
CA PRO A 53 36.47 -20.35 9.91
C PRO A 53 35.16 -21.00 9.45
N GLN A 54 34.45 -21.63 10.37
CA GLN A 54 33.11 -22.15 10.12
C GLN A 54 32.18 -20.95 9.94
N LEU A 55 31.89 -20.63 8.68
CA LEU A 55 30.84 -19.69 8.31
C LEU A 55 29.53 -20.10 8.99
N SER A 56 29.02 -19.26 9.89
CA SER A 56 27.77 -19.54 10.55
C SER A 56 26.60 -19.35 9.58
N PRO A 57 25.60 -20.24 9.63
CA PRO A 57 24.52 -20.21 8.67
C PRO A 57 23.58 -19.03 8.92
N PHE A 58 23.02 -18.47 7.85
CA PHE A 58 22.06 -17.37 7.89
C PHE A 58 20.94 -17.58 6.88
N ARG A 59 19.83 -16.84 7.02
CA ARG A 59 18.72 -16.86 6.06
C ARG A 59 18.90 -15.76 5.04
N ALA A 60 18.69 -16.05 3.76
CA ALA A 60 18.52 -15.03 2.72
C ALA A 60 17.04 -14.98 2.32
N VAL A 61 16.39 -13.83 2.55
CA VAL A 61 14.99 -13.60 2.21
C VAL A 61 14.92 -12.79 0.93
N LEU A 62 14.25 -13.33 -0.09
CA LEU A 62 14.01 -12.66 -1.36
C LEU A 62 12.59 -12.06 -1.36
N GLU A 63 12.48 -10.77 -1.62
CA GLU A 63 11.19 -10.05 -1.61
C GLU A 63 11.07 -9.13 -2.82
N VAL A 64 9.87 -9.01 -3.40
CA VAL A 64 9.61 -8.03 -4.46
C VAL A 64 9.61 -6.63 -3.83
N CYS A 65 10.50 -5.75 -4.28
CA CYS A 65 10.61 -4.38 -3.77
C CYS A 65 10.09 -3.33 -4.75
N SER A 66 10.11 -3.63 -6.05
CA SER A 66 9.55 -2.79 -7.09
C SER A 66 8.95 -3.66 -8.21
N PRO A 67 8.23 -3.07 -9.19
CA PRO A 67 7.63 -3.85 -10.28
C PRO A 67 8.62 -4.61 -11.16
N ASP A 68 9.89 -4.18 -11.21
CA ASP A 68 10.95 -4.80 -12.01
C ASP A 68 12.16 -5.23 -11.17
N GLU A 69 12.09 -5.11 -9.84
CA GLU A 69 13.19 -5.42 -8.93
C GLU A 69 12.76 -6.26 -7.72
N PHE A 70 13.71 -7.04 -7.21
CA PHE A 70 13.59 -7.76 -5.96
C PHE A 70 14.81 -7.49 -5.07
N SER A 71 14.61 -7.55 -3.75
CA SER A 71 15.66 -7.41 -2.77
C SER A 71 16.07 -8.76 -2.19
N VAL A 72 17.32 -8.86 -1.77
CA VAL A 72 17.87 -9.94 -0.95
C VAL A 72 18.25 -9.36 0.40
N THR A 73 17.64 -9.87 1.46
CA THR A 73 17.87 -9.44 2.83
C THR A 73 18.42 -10.59 3.67
N PRO A 74 19.61 -10.45 4.30
CA PRO A 74 20.10 -11.45 5.24
C PRO A 74 19.37 -11.34 6.58
N GLU A 75 18.93 -12.46 7.12
CA GLU A 75 18.27 -12.56 8.41
C GLU A 75 18.94 -13.62 9.30
N PRO A 76 18.93 -13.44 10.64
CA PRO A 76 19.45 -14.42 11.57
C PRO A 76 18.61 -15.71 11.58
N LEU A 77 19.28 -16.85 11.75
CA LEU A 77 18.61 -18.13 12.01
C LEU A 77 18.48 -18.35 13.52
N GLU A 78 17.34 -18.90 13.94
CA GLU A 78 17.10 -19.26 15.34
C GLU A 78 18.18 -20.24 15.83
N GLY A 79 18.82 -19.92 16.96
CA GLY A 79 19.84 -20.76 17.58
C GLY A 79 21.24 -20.67 16.95
N CYS A 80 21.47 -19.83 15.93
CA CYS A 80 22.78 -19.64 15.31
C CYS A 80 23.36 -18.24 15.61
N CYS A 81 24.69 -18.14 15.68
CA CYS A 81 25.36 -16.84 15.79
C CYS A 81 25.32 -16.13 14.43
N PHE A 82 24.68 -14.97 14.37
CA PHE A 82 24.54 -14.22 13.12
C PHE A 82 25.88 -13.54 12.75
N PRO A 83 26.43 -13.77 11.54
CA PRO A 83 27.71 -13.16 11.10
C PRO A 83 27.71 -11.63 11.04
N GLY A 84 26.53 -11.01 11.05
CA GLY A 84 26.34 -9.58 10.77
C GLY A 84 25.95 -9.35 9.32
N GLU A 85 25.14 -8.32 9.07
CA GLU A 85 24.52 -8.08 7.76
C GLU A 85 25.57 -7.83 6.66
N ALA A 86 26.60 -7.03 6.95
CA ALA A 86 27.64 -6.70 5.99
C ALA A 86 28.43 -7.94 5.53
N GLU A 87 28.74 -8.87 6.44
CA GLU A 87 29.47 -10.09 6.08
C GLU A 87 28.58 -11.06 5.29
N CYS A 88 27.31 -11.20 5.70
CA CYS A 88 26.33 -11.99 4.94
C CYS A 88 26.16 -11.47 3.52
N LEU A 89 26.07 -10.15 3.35
CA LEU A 89 25.99 -9.52 2.03
C LEU A 89 27.27 -9.73 1.21
N ARG A 90 28.46 -9.64 1.80
CA ARG A 90 29.72 -9.96 1.09
C ARG A 90 29.75 -11.40 0.59
N ILE A 91 29.24 -12.35 1.38
CA ILE A 91 29.17 -13.76 0.97
C ILE A 91 28.24 -13.93 -0.24
N ILE A 92 27.07 -13.27 -0.21
CA ILE A 92 26.11 -13.28 -1.33
C ILE A 92 26.73 -12.57 -2.55
N GLU A 93 27.32 -11.40 -2.34
CA GLU A 93 27.99 -10.58 -3.35
C GLU A 93 29.05 -11.37 -4.09
N ASN A 94 29.98 -12.03 -3.38
CA ASN A 94 31.02 -12.86 -3.99
C ASN A 94 30.46 -14.01 -4.84
N SER A 95 29.27 -14.51 -4.52
CA SER A 95 28.59 -15.56 -5.29
C SER A 95 27.94 -15.01 -6.56
N VAL A 96 27.41 -13.78 -6.51
CA VAL A 96 26.57 -13.20 -7.56
C VAL A 96 27.34 -12.25 -8.49
N LEU A 97 28.41 -11.59 -8.02
CA LEU A 97 29.23 -10.60 -8.74
C LEU A 97 29.76 -11.12 -10.09
N SER A 98 30.03 -12.41 -10.18
CA SER A 98 30.51 -13.04 -11.42
C SER A 98 29.47 -13.05 -12.55
N VAL A 99 28.20 -12.78 -12.23
CA VAL A 99 27.08 -12.90 -13.16
C VAL A 99 26.22 -11.65 -13.23
N VAL A 100 26.03 -10.93 -12.12
CA VAL A 100 25.16 -9.77 -12.05
C VAL A 100 25.83 -8.65 -11.24
N PRO A 101 25.74 -7.38 -11.68
CA PRO A 101 26.21 -6.25 -10.88
C PRO A 101 25.53 -6.21 -9.51
N PHE A 102 26.32 -6.16 -8.45
CA PHE A 102 25.83 -6.13 -7.08
C PHE A 102 25.80 -4.69 -6.55
N GLN A 103 24.66 -4.25 -6.02
CA GLN A 103 24.52 -2.93 -5.39
C GLN A 103 23.88 -3.07 -4.00
N PRO A 104 24.67 -2.95 -2.91
CA PRO A 104 24.12 -2.92 -1.57
C PRO A 104 23.48 -1.57 -1.29
N MET A 105 22.28 -1.59 -0.72
CA MET A 105 21.51 -0.42 -0.32
C MET A 105 21.03 -0.56 1.13
N LEU A 106 20.92 0.58 1.83
CA LEU A 106 20.33 0.63 3.17
C LEU A 106 18.81 0.78 3.05
N SER A 107 18.06 -0.17 3.59
CA SER A 107 16.60 -0.15 3.59
C SER A 107 16.04 0.80 4.66
N GLN A 108 14.78 1.24 4.48
CA GLN A 108 14.02 2.01 5.48
C GLN A 108 13.79 1.16 6.74
N GLY A 109 14.74 1.23 7.67
CA GLY A 109 14.78 0.38 8.87
C GLY A 109 16.19 0.03 9.34
N GLY A 110 17.23 0.45 8.62
CA GLY A 110 18.63 0.24 9.01
C GLY A 110 19.19 -1.12 8.61
N ARG A 111 18.40 -1.97 7.95
CA ARG A 111 18.84 -3.25 7.39
C ARG A 111 19.56 -3.03 6.06
N MET A 112 20.70 -3.67 5.86
CA MET A 112 21.36 -3.71 4.56
C MET A 112 20.68 -4.75 3.66
N THR A 113 20.37 -4.34 2.43
CA THR A 113 19.70 -5.16 1.42
C THR A 113 20.41 -5.01 0.08
N SER A 114 20.24 -5.96 -0.82
CA SER A 114 20.79 -5.86 -2.18
C SER A 114 19.68 -6.01 -3.19
N VAL A 115 19.65 -5.14 -4.18
CA VAL A 115 18.56 -5.08 -5.16
C VAL A 115 19.04 -5.57 -6.52
N PHE A 116 18.22 -6.39 -7.16
CA PHE A 116 18.48 -7.01 -8.46
C PHE A 116 17.24 -6.88 -9.35
N LYS A 117 17.42 -6.99 -10.68
CA LYS A 117 16.29 -7.00 -11.60
C LYS A 117 15.56 -8.34 -11.53
N LEU A 118 14.24 -8.32 -11.65
CA LEU A 118 13.40 -9.53 -11.70
C LEU A 118 13.79 -10.47 -12.85
N SER A 119 14.31 -9.94 -13.96
CA SER A 119 14.87 -10.72 -15.07
C SER A 119 16.09 -11.56 -14.69
N GLU A 120 16.77 -11.21 -13.61
CA GLU A 120 17.99 -11.87 -13.11
C GLU A 120 17.67 -12.88 -12.00
N TYR A 121 16.41 -13.03 -11.60
CA TYR A 121 15.98 -13.83 -10.45
C TYR A 121 16.52 -15.26 -10.49
N ASP A 122 16.34 -15.98 -11.60
CA ASP A 122 16.78 -17.37 -11.74
C ASP A 122 18.31 -17.53 -11.70
N VAL A 123 19.04 -16.49 -12.09
CA VAL A 123 20.50 -16.46 -12.04
C VAL A 123 20.97 -16.29 -10.61
N VAL A 124 20.44 -15.27 -9.91
CA VAL A 124 20.75 -14.98 -8.52
C VAL A 124 20.36 -16.15 -7.61
N LEU A 125 19.17 -16.72 -7.83
CA LEU A 125 18.68 -17.89 -7.10
C LEU A 125 19.65 -19.07 -7.20
N ARG A 126 20.15 -19.37 -8.41
CA ARG A 126 21.11 -20.45 -8.64
C ARG A 126 22.46 -20.19 -7.98
N CYS A 127 22.92 -18.95 -7.91
CA CYS A 127 24.16 -18.61 -7.21
C CYS A 127 24.01 -18.79 -5.70
N ILE A 128 22.94 -18.25 -5.10
CA ILE A 128 22.71 -18.33 -3.66
C ILE A 128 22.47 -19.78 -3.22
N LYS A 129 21.74 -20.60 -4.00
CA LYS A 129 21.54 -22.03 -3.71
C LYS A 129 22.82 -22.86 -3.62
N LYS A 130 23.93 -22.40 -4.22
CA LYS A 130 25.24 -23.09 -4.12
C LYS A 130 25.93 -22.84 -2.78
N LEU A 131 25.51 -21.84 -2.02
CA LEU A 131 26.08 -21.51 -0.73
C LEU A 131 25.50 -22.44 0.35
N ALA A 132 26.29 -23.40 0.80
CA ALA A 132 25.87 -24.35 1.85
C ALA A 132 25.49 -23.69 3.19
N VAL A 133 25.93 -22.45 3.40
CA VAL A 133 25.72 -21.67 4.63
C VAL A 133 24.42 -20.84 4.60
N VAL A 134 23.69 -20.84 3.47
CA VAL A 134 22.50 -19.99 3.30
C VAL A 134 21.23 -20.82 3.28
N GLN A 135 20.31 -20.54 4.21
CA GLN A 135 18.93 -20.99 4.11
C GLN A 135 18.13 -19.99 3.27
N LEU A 136 17.55 -20.45 2.16
CA LEU A 136 16.87 -19.55 1.23
C LEU A 136 15.36 -19.50 1.48
N GLN A 137 14.81 -18.29 1.51
CA GLN A 137 13.38 -18.03 1.44
C GLN A 137 13.09 -17.34 0.09
N GLU A 138 12.51 -18.12 -0.82
CA GLU A 138 12.20 -17.69 -2.19
C GLU A 138 10.94 -16.81 -2.23
N ILE A 139 10.82 -16.01 -3.29
CA ILE A 139 9.56 -15.33 -3.61
C ILE A 139 8.55 -16.42 -3.99
N PRO A 140 7.34 -16.44 -3.40
CA PRO A 140 6.31 -17.41 -3.76
C PRO A 140 6.07 -17.42 -5.28
N TYR A 141 5.97 -18.60 -5.88
CA TYR A 141 5.88 -18.77 -7.34
C TYR A 141 4.78 -17.91 -7.98
N THR A 142 3.60 -17.87 -7.36
CA THR A 142 2.47 -17.05 -7.80
C THR A 142 2.79 -15.56 -7.79
N THR A 143 3.42 -15.07 -6.72
CA THR A 143 3.86 -13.68 -6.60
C THR A 143 4.88 -13.32 -7.67
N ARG A 144 5.87 -14.19 -7.92
CA ARG A 144 6.89 -13.98 -8.96
C ARG A 144 6.27 -13.90 -10.35
N LEU A 145 5.40 -14.85 -10.70
CA LEU A 145 4.73 -14.88 -12.01
C LEU A 145 3.92 -13.61 -12.26
N VAL A 146 3.23 -13.12 -11.22
CA VAL A 146 2.49 -11.86 -11.27
C VAL A 146 3.45 -10.68 -11.46
N ALA A 147 4.51 -10.59 -10.67
CA ALA A 147 5.51 -9.51 -10.78
C ALA A 147 6.17 -9.48 -12.17
N GLU A 148 6.58 -10.62 -12.72
CA GLU A 148 7.16 -10.75 -14.06
C GLU A 148 6.18 -10.31 -15.16
N LYS A 149 4.89 -10.65 -15.01
CA LYS A 149 3.87 -10.22 -15.97
C LYS A 149 3.65 -8.70 -15.93
N PHE A 150 3.74 -8.09 -14.74
CA PHE A 150 3.60 -6.65 -14.58
C PHE A 150 4.87 -5.87 -14.93
N SER A 151 6.06 -6.44 -14.81
CA SER A 151 7.33 -5.75 -15.09
C SER A 151 7.40 -5.23 -16.52
N GLN A 152 6.83 -5.96 -17.48
CA GLN A 152 6.71 -5.55 -18.89
C GLN A 152 5.91 -4.26 -19.07
N SER A 153 5.03 -3.93 -18.12
CA SER A 153 4.16 -2.76 -18.15
C SER A 153 4.71 -1.55 -17.38
N VAL A 154 5.88 -1.65 -16.75
CA VAL A 154 6.47 -0.58 -15.93
C VAL A 154 7.72 0.04 -16.59
N GLY A 155 8.07 -0.38 -17.80
CA GLY A 155 9.11 0.26 -18.60
C GLY A 155 8.74 1.70 -19.05
N ILE A 156 9.59 2.28 -19.91
CA ILE A 156 9.44 3.67 -20.41
C ILE A 156 8.07 3.92 -21.07
N ARG A 157 7.45 2.88 -21.65
CA ARG A 157 6.11 2.95 -22.24
C ARG A 157 5.23 1.85 -21.64
N TRP A 158 4.02 2.23 -21.22
CA TRP A 158 3.01 1.28 -20.76
C TRP A 158 2.62 0.34 -21.90
N VAL A 159 2.58 -0.96 -21.59
CA VAL A 159 2.07 -2.00 -22.49
C VAL A 159 0.99 -2.79 -21.74
N PRO A 160 -0.24 -2.89 -22.28
CA PRO A 160 -1.30 -3.72 -21.70
C PRO A 160 -0.88 -5.18 -21.59
N CYS A 161 -0.80 -5.72 -20.37
CA CYS A 161 -0.41 -7.12 -20.11
C CYS A 161 -1.56 -8.05 -19.69
N MET A 162 -2.76 -7.51 -19.46
CA MET A 162 -3.95 -8.27 -19.06
C MET A 162 -5.17 -7.87 -19.87
N GLU A 163 -6.13 -8.78 -19.99
CA GLU A 163 -7.44 -8.48 -20.55
C GLU A 163 -8.13 -7.38 -19.71
N GLY A 164 -8.68 -6.37 -20.40
CA GLY A 164 -9.26 -5.18 -19.77
C GLY A 164 -8.28 -4.04 -19.47
N HIS A 165 -6.97 -4.22 -19.70
CA HIS A 165 -6.03 -3.11 -19.69
C HIS A 165 -6.17 -2.24 -20.95
N TYR A 166 -6.04 -0.93 -20.80
CA TYR A 166 -6.17 0.05 -21.89
C TYR A 166 -4.80 0.51 -22.39
N SER A 167 -4.65 0.77 -23.69
CA SER A 167 -3.44 1.37 -24.28
C SER A 167 -3.32 2.85 -23.92
N GLU A 168 -2.14 3.45 -24.15
CA GLU A 168 -1.95 4.89 -23.88
C GLU A 168 -2.94 5.76 -24.66
N GLU A 169 -3.21 5.40 -25.92
CA GLU A 169 -4.13 6.13 -26.78
C GLU A 169 -5.57 6.08 -26.23
N GLN A 170 -6.01 4.91 -25.76
CA GLN A 170 -7.32 4.75 -25.13
C GLN A 170 -7.41 5.51 -23.79
N VAL A 171 -6.33 5.54 -23.02
CA VAL A 171 -6.26 6.29 -21.76
C VAL A 171 -6.38 7.80 -22.03
N ASP A 172 -5.69 8.32 -23.04
CA ASP A 172 -5.77 9.73 -23.42
C ASP A 172 -7.17 10.09 -23.96
N GLU A 173 -7.82 9.21 -24.72
CA GLU A 173 -9.23 9.38 -25.13
C GLU A 173 -10.18 9.46 -23.93
N LEU A 174 -10.00 8.59 -22.92
CA LEU A 174 -10.80 8.62 -21.70
C LEU A 174 -10.55 9.90 -20.88
N LEU A 175 -9.29 10.33 -20.76
CA LEU A 175 -8.95 11.60 -20.10
C LEU A 175 -9.57 12.81 -20.81
N GLN A 176 -9.76 12.73 -22.14
CA GLN A 176 -10.44 13.77 -22.89
C GLN A 176 -11.93 13.91 -22.55
N LYS A 177 -12.56 12.90 -21.94
CA LYS A 177 -13.94 12.97 -21.44
C LYS A 177 -14.08 13.81 -20.17
N LEU A 178 -13.00 14.04 -19.42
CA LEU A 178 -13.07 14.80 -18.17
C LEU A 178 -13.52 16.24 -18.44
N PRO A 179 -14.45 16.79 -17.64
CA PRO A 179 -14.79 18.21 -17.67
C PRO A 179 -13.53 19.06 -17.55
N LYS A 180 -13.47 20.15 -18.32
CA LYS A 180 -12.29 21.01 -18.36
C LYS A 180 -11.90 21.54 -16.98
N SER A 181 -12.88 21.93 -16.16
CA SER A 181 -12.66 22.38 -14.78
C SER A 181 -11.99 21.32 -13.90
N LEU A 182 -12.40 20.05 -14.03
CA LEU A 182 -11.81 18.94 -13.29
C LEU A 182 -10.39 18.63 -13.80
N ARG A 183 -10.21 18.60 -15.13
CA ARG A 183 -8.89 18.33 -15.73
C ARG A 183 -7.85 19.39 -15.36
N ASP A 184 -8.23 20.66 -15.38
CA ASP A 184 -7.34 21.79 -15.08
C ASP A 184 -7.02 21.89 -13.58
N ALA A 185 -7.85 21.29 -12.71
CA ALA A 185 -7.63 21.25 -11.26
C ALA A 185 -6.70 20.12 -10.80
N LEU A 186 -6.52 19.06 -11.60
CA LEU A 186 -5.66 17.94 -11.25
C LEU A 186 -4.18 18.34 -11.29
N LEU A 187 -3.46 18.00 -10.22
CA LEU A 187 -2.00 18.14 -10.17
C LEU A 187 -1.32 17.08 -11.05
N PRO A 188 -0.10 17.31 -11.56
CA PRO A 188 0.58 16.36 -12.47
C PRO A 188 0.66 14.92 -11.93
N PHE A 189 0.96 14.75 -10.65
CA PHE A 189 1.01 13.42 -10.03
C PHE A 189 -0.38 12.77 -9.91
N GLN A 190 -1.44 13.57 -9.73
CA GLN A 190 -2.82 13.09 -9.67
C GLN A 190 -3.28 12.61 -11.04
N ILE A 191 -2.90 13.33 -12.11
CA ILE A 191 -3.14 12.88 -13.48
C ILE A 191 -2.46 11.54 -13.73
N GLU A 192 -1.23 11.36 -13.23
CA GLU A 192 -0.54 10.07 -13.33
C GLU A 192 -1.24 8.97 -12.51
N GLY A 193 -1.79 9.28 -11.33
CA GLY A 193 -2.64 8.37 -10.57
C GLY A 193 -3.92 7.96 -11.32
N VAL A 194 -4.55 8.91 -12.02
CA VAL A 194 -5.71 8.63 -12.89
C VAL A 194 -5.29 7.77 -14.08
N ARG A 195 -4.18 8.08 -14.75
CA ARG A 195 -3.62 7.24 -15.84
C ARG A 195 -3.31 5.83 -15.34
N PHE A 196 -2.70 5.70 -14.17
CA PHE A 196 -2.39 4.42 -13.54
C PHE A 196 -3.65 3.56 -13.36
N ALA A 197 -4.76 4.17 -12.90
CA ALA A 197 -6.05 3.52 -12.76
C ALA A 197 -6.67 3.14 -14.11
N LEU A 198 -6.68 4.07 -15.07
CA LEU A 198 -7.22 3.84 -16.41
C LEU A 198 -6.45 2.74 -17.14
N ARG A 199 -5.12 2.78 -17.18
CA ARG A 199 -4.27 1.73 -17.77
C ARG A 199 -4.66 0.31 -17.32
N ARG A 200 -5.05 0.16 -16.05
CA ARG A 200 -5.45 -1.12 -15.42
C ARG A 200 -6.95 -1.44 -15.54
N GLY A 201 -7.65 -0.76 -16.44
CA GLY A 201 -9.08 -0.97 -16.60
C GLY A 201 -9.86 -0.60 -15.34
N GLY A 202 -9.44 0.44 -14.62
CA GLY A 202 -10.12 0.89 -13.41
C GLY A 202 -10.06 -0.10 -12.23
N ARG A 203 -9.11 -1.04 -12.22
CA ARG A 203 -8.87 -1.95 -11.08
C ARG A 203 -7.54 -1.61 -10.41
N CYS A 204 -7.58 -0.82 -9.34
CA CYS A 204 -6.38 -0.33 -8.68
C CYS A 204 -6.59 0.03 -7.20
N LEU A 205 -5.47 0.08 -6.46
CA LEU A 205 -5.37 0.69 -5.15
C LEU A 205 -4.60 2.00 -5.28
N ILE A 206 -5.26 3.12 -4.98
CA ILE A 206 -4.63 4.44 -4.87
C ILE A 206 -4.27 4.63 -3.39
N ALA A 207 -2.97 4.49 -3.10
CA ALA A 207 -2.43 4.48 -1.75
C ALA A 207 -1.65 5.77 -1.39
N ASP A 208 -1.93 6.87 -2.07
CA ASP A 208 -1.27 8.16 -1.83
C ASP A 208 -1.48 8.63 -0.38
N GLU A 209 -0.54 9.45 0.11
CA GLU A 209 -0.61 10.02 1.45
C GLU A 209 -1.94 10.76 1.71
N MET A 210 -2.37 10.77 2.98
CA MET A 210 -3.55 11.53 3.38
C MET A 210 -3.38 13.03 3.08
N GLY A 211 -4.41 13.64 2.50
CA GLY A 211 -4.38 15.06 2.09
C GLY A 211 -3.96 15.32 0.63
N LEU A 212 -3.48 14.33 -0.12
CA LEU A 212 -3.04 14.51 -1.52
C LEU A 212 -4.16 14.48 -2.57
N GLY A 213 -5.43 14.48 -2.17
CA GLY A 213 -6.56 14.50 -3.11
C GLY A 213 -6.83 13.15 -3.78
N LYS A 214 -6.90 12.05 -3.02
CA LYS A 214 -7.33 10.73 -3.55
C LYS A 214 -8.76 10.76 -4.08
N THR A 215 -9.64 11.53 -3.44
CA THR A 215 -11.04 11.67 -3.83
C THR A 215 -11.19 12.26 -5.24
N ILE A 216 -10.48 13.35 -5.57
CA ILE A 216 -10.54 13.96 -6.91
C ILE A 216 -9.99 13.02 -7.99
N GLN A 217 -8.95 12.23 -7.68
CA GLN A 217 -8.46 11.18 -8.58
C GLN A 217 -9.55 10.12 -8.83
N ALA A 218 -10.19 9.62 -7.78
CA ALA A 218 -11.24 8.60 -7.88
C ALA A 218 -12.46 9.10 -8.67
N ILE A 219 -12.88 10.35 -8.44
CA ILE A 219 -13.96 11.01 -9.18
C ILE A 219 -13.60 11.17 -10.66
N SER A 220 -12.34 11.49 -10.97
CA SER A 220 -11.86 11.59 -12.36
C SER A 220 -11.95 10.24 -13.07
N VAL A 221 -11.53 9.16 -12.42
CA VAL A 221 -11.66 7.80 -13.00
C VAL A 221 -13.14 7.41 -13.14
N ALA A 222 -13.98 7.71 -12.14
CA ALA A 222 -15.42 7.49 -12.20
C ALA A 222 -16.08 8.23 -13.37
N CYS A 223 -15.66 9.48 -13.64
CA CYS A 223 -16.14 10.26 -14.78
C CYS A 223 -15.81 9.57 -16.12
N CYS A 224 -14.61 9.01 -16.26
CA CYS A 224 -14.19 8.31 -17.48
C CYS A 224 -15.06 7.08 -17.79
N PHE A 225 -15.58 6.41 -16.75
CA PHE A 225 -16.44 5.21 -16.87
C PHE A 225 -17.94 5.48 -16.62
N SER A 226 -18.34 6.74 -16.51
CA SER A 226 -19.72 7.12 -16.14
C SER A 226 -20.77 6.68 -17.18
N ASP A 227 -20.37 6.53 -18.44
CA ASP A 227 -21.24 6.05 -19.53
C ASP A 227 -21.54 4.54 -19.44
N GLU A 228 -20.76 3.78 -18.67
CA GLU A 228 -20.85 2.32 -18.61
C GLU A 228 -21.94 1.81 -17.65
N GLY A 229 -22.45 2.66 -16.77
CA GLY A 229 -23.48 2.29 -15.80
C GLY A 229 -23.36 3.01 -14.47
N PRO A 230 -24.13 2.56 -13.46
CA PRO A 230 -24.17 3.24 -12.18
C PRO A 230 -22.93 2.97 -11.31
N ILE A 231 -22.60 3.97 -10.50
CA ILE A 231 -21.40 3.99 -9.66
C ILE A 231 -21.80 3.78 -8.20
N LEU A 232 -21.08 2.88 -7.52
CA LEU A 232 -21.21 2.62 -6.10
C LEU A 232 -20.02 3.17 -5.34
N ILE A 233 -20.25 4.04 -4.36
CA ILE A 233 -19.22 4.58 -3.47
C ILE A 233 -19.48 4.04 -2.07
N VAL A 234 -18.52 3.31 -1.54
CA VAL A 234 -18.53 2.75 -0.19
C VAL A 234 -17.53 3.54 0.66
N CYS A 235 -18.01 4.27 1.64
CA CYS A 235 -17.16 5.13 2.47
C CYS A 235 -17.53 5.04 3.96
N PRO A 236 -16.70 5.54 4.88
CA PRO A 236 -17.10 5.77 6.26
C PRO A 236 -18.40 6.60 6.34
N ALA A 237 -19.24 6.29 7.33
CA ALA A 237 -20.57 6.91 7.46
C ALA A 237 -20.55 8.44 7.55
N VAL A 238 -19.46 9.01 8.08
CA VAL A 238 -19.24 10.45 8.24
C VAL A 238 -18.85 11.15 6.93
N LEU A 239 -18.34 10.41 5.93
CA LEU A 239 -17.85 10.98 4.68
C LEU A 239 -18.90 11.01 3.56
N ARG A 240 -20.10 10.43 3.78
CA ARG A 240 -21.13 10.33 2.73
C ARG A 240 -21.56 11.68 2.16
N HIS A 241 -21.78 12.68 3.02
CA HIS A 241 -22.14 14.03 2.59
C HIS A 241 -20.98 14.71 1.85
N SER A 242 -19.76 14.58 2.38
CA SER A 242 -18.56 15.11 1.71
C SER A 242 -18.36 14.52 0.32
N TRP A 243 -18.59 13.21 0.15
CA TRP A 243 -18.58 12.57 -1.17
C TRP A 243 -19.64 13.14 -2.11
N ALA A 244 -20.84 13.41 -1.62
CA ALA A 244 -21.91 14.03 -2.41
C ALA A 244 -21.50 15.44 -2.88
N GLU A 245 -20.99 16.26 -1.97
CA GLU A 245 -20.52 17.63 -2.25
C GLU A 245 -19.39 17.64 -3.29
N GLU A 246 -18.40 16.75 -3.14
CA GLU A 246 -17.28 16.62 -4.09
C GLU A 246 -17.76 16.15 -5.48
N LEU A 247 -18.70 15.20 -5.55
CA LEU A 247 -19.29 14.76 -6.82
C LEU A 247 -20.02 15.90 -7.53
N GLU A 248 -20.85 16.65 -6.80
CA GLU A 248 -21.58 17.80 -7.34
C GLU A 248 -20.63 18.91 -7.79
N HIS A 249 -19.54 19.14 -7.03
CA HIS A 249 -18.54 20.15 -7.35
C HIS A 249 -17.76 19.81 -8.62
N TRP A 250 -17.26 18.57 -8.73
CA TRP A 250 -16.35 18.16 -9.81
C TRP A 250 -17.05 17.66 -11.07
N LEU A 251 -18.31 17.21 -10.97
CA LEU A 251 -19.09 16.69 -12.10
C LEU A 251 -20.36 17.52 -12.30
N PRO A 252 -20.29 18.67 -13.00
CA PRO A 252 -21.43 19.56 -13.21
C PRO A 252 -22.62 18.92 -13.94
N THR A 253 -22.40 17.80 -14.63
CA THR A 253 -23.43 17.00 -15.30
C THR A 253 -24.25 16.14 -14.34
N LEU A 254 -23.78 15.91 -13.11
CA LEU A 254 -24.53 15.26 -12.06
C LEU A 254 -25.39 16.30 -11.35
N VAL A 255 -26.70 16.12 -11.42
CA VAL A 255 -27.63 16.87 -10.57
C VAL A 255 -27.76 16.16 -9.22
N PRO A 256 -28.11 16.86 -8.12
CA PRO A 256 -28.28 16.22 -6.80
C PRO A 256 -29.22 15.00 -6.80
N LYS A 257 -30.21 15.00 -7.69
CA LYS A 257 -31.18 13.90 -7.89
C LYS A 257 -30.54 12.61 -8.43
N ASP A 258 -29.40 12.71 -9.10
CA ASP A 258 -28.67 11.57 -9.65
C ASP A 258 -27.77 10.90 -8.59
N ILE A 259 -27.57 11.54 -7.42
CA ILE A 259 -26.77 11.05 -6.30
C ILE A 259 -27.71 10.62 -5.17
N HIS A 260 -27.64 9.35 -4.80
CA HIS A 260 -28.45 8.81 -3.69
C HIS A 260 -27.58 8.47 -2.49
N LEU A 261 -27.91 9.05 -1.34
CA LEU A 261 -27.21 8.81 -0.08
C LEU A 261 -28.01 7.84 0.79
N VAL A 262 -27.38 6.75 1.19
CA VAL A 262 -28.05 5.69 1.96
C VAL A 262 -27.70 5.82 3.45
N PHE A 263 -28.69 6.15 4.28
CA PHE A 263 -28.57 6.27 5.74
C PHE A 263 -29.18 5.12 6.52
N GLY A 264 -30.30 4.60 6.04
CA GLY A 264 -31.06 3.54 6.67
C GLY A 264 -31.75 2.60 5.68
N HIS A 265 -32.62 1.74 6.20
CA HIS A 265 -33.37 0.79 5.36
C HIS A 265 -34.43 1.48 4.50
N GLN A 266 -34.93 2.64 4.94
CA GLN A 266 -35.90 3.46 4.20
C GLN A 266 -35.29 4.03 2.91
N ASP A 267 -33.97 4.16 2.85
CA ASP A 267 -33.24 4.62 1.67
C ASP A 267 -32.87 3.45 0.74
N SER A 268 -33.52 2.29 0.87
CA SER A 268 -33.28 1.15 -0.03
C SER A 268 -33.59 1.56 -1.48
N LEU A 269 -32.82 1.00 -2.41
CA LEU A 269 -33.00 1.27 -3.84
C LEU A 269 -34.36 0.75 -4.35
N ASP A 270 -34.97 -0.21 -3.66
CA ASP A 270 -36.28 -0.79 -3.99
C ASP A 270 -37.42 0.22 -3.92
N TYR A 271 -37.26 1.28 -3.12
CA TYR A 271 -38.27 2.32 -2.93
C TYR A 271 -38.11 3.51 -3.89
N LEU A 272 -37.08 3.48 -4.76
CA LEU A 272 -36.81 4.56 -5.68
C LEU A 272 -37.55 4.35 -7.01
N GLU A 273 -38.35 5.34 -7.41
CA GLU A 273 -39.03 5.34 -8.72
C GLU A 273 -38.04 5.41 -9.89
N ARG A 274 -36.88 6.04 -9.66
CA ARG A 274 -35.80 6.19 -10.65
C ARG A 274 -34.49 5.69 -10.07
N HIS A 275 -33.76 4.95 -10.88
CA HIS A 275 -32.43 4.49 -10.52
C HIS A 275 -31.40 5.65 -10.53
N PRO A 276 -30.74 5.95 -9.39
CA PRO A 276 -29.74 7.02 -9.30
C PRO A 276 -28.46 6.62 -10.02
N LYS A 277 -27.76 7.58 -10.64
CA LYS A 277 -26.49 7.29 -11.35
C LYS A 277 -25.37 6.95 -10.38
N VAL A 278 -25.34 7.59 -9.21
CA VAL A 278 -24.34 7.38 -8.17
C VAL A 278 -25.03 7.06 -6.85
N VAL A 279 -24.52 6.05 -6.14
CA VAL A 279 -25.00 5.71 -4.79
C VAL A 279 -23.84 5.77 -3.82
N VAL A 280 -24.01 6.52 -2.74
CA VAL A 280 -23.02 6.63 -1.66
C VAL A 280 -23.57 5.95 -0.41
N ILE A 281 -22.87 4.93 0.06
CA ILE A 281 -23.32 4.05 1.15
C ILE A 281 -22.20 3.81 2.16
N SER A 282 -22.57 3.61 3.42
CA SER A 282 -21.60 3.21 4.44
C SER A 282 -21.38 1.70 4.46
N TYR A 283 -20.20 1.26 4.87
CA TYR A 283 -19.85 -0.15 5.07
C TYR A 283 -20.94 -0.97 5.79
N LYS A 284 -21.46 -0.46 6.92
CA LYS A 284 -22.51 -1.10 7.71
C LYS A 284 -23.86 -1.15 7.00
N MET A 285 -24.17 -0.15 6.18
CA MET A 285 -25.42 -0.13 5.43
C MET A 285 -25.35 -1.04 4.21
N LEU A 286 -24.18 -1.18 3.60
CA LEU A 286 -23.94 -2.11 2.52
C LEU A 286 -24.17 -3.57 2.96
N SER A 287 -23.71 -3.95 4.15
CA SER A 287 -23.96 -5.30 4.68
C SER A 287 -25.44 -5.56 4.97
N ARG A 288 -26.17 -4.54 5.46
CA ARG A 288 -27.62 -4.63 5.70
C ARG A 288 -28.45 -4.71 4.44
N LEU A 289 -28.08 -3.94 3.41
CA LEU A 289 -28.78 -3.88 2.11
C LEU A 289 -28.11 -4.76 1.04
N ARG A 290 -27.32 -5.74 1.46
CA ARG A 290 -26.53 -6.61 0.60
C ARG A 290 -27.33 -7.21 -0.55
N LYS A 291 -28.56 -7.66 -0.30
CA LYS A 291 -29.43 -8.29 -1.33
C LYS A 291 -29.79 -7.29 -2.43
N THR A 292 -30.43 -6.18 -2.07
CA THR A 292 -30.80 -5.10 -2.99
C THR A 292 -29.59 -4.56 -3.77
N MET A 293 -28.45 -4.38 -3.10
CA MET A 293 -27.23 -3.86 -3.74
C MET A 293 -26.63 -4.86 -4.73
N SER A 294 -26.80 -6.17 -4.48
CA SER A 294 -26.29 -7.26 -5.32
C SER A 294 -27.15 -7.60 -6.55
N GLU A 295 -28.41 -7.15 -6.57
CA GLU A 295 -29.32 -7.29 -7.71
C GLU A 295 -29.04 -6.25 -8.80
N ARG A 296 -28.43 -5.12 -8.42
CA ARG A 296 -28.05 -4.06 -9.34
C ARG A 296 -26.69 -4.32 -9.96
N ASN A 297 -26.59 -4.12 -11.28
CA ASN A 297 -25.32 -4.18 -12.00
C ASN A 297 -24.60 -2.83 -11.91
N TRP A 298 -23.52 -2.80 -11.14
CA TRP A 298 -22.65 -1.63 -11.00
C TRP A 298 -21.51 -1.68 -12.02
N SER A 299 -21.24 -0.57 -12.70
CA SER A 299 -20.10 -0.47 -13.61
C SER A 299 -18.80 -0.27 -12.82
N LEU A 300 -18.85 0.56 -11.77
CA LEU A 300 -17.70 0.98 -10.99
C LEU A 300 -18.01 1.03 -9.50
N MET A 301 -17.08 0.52 -8.69
CA MET A 301 -17.13 0.57 -7.23
C MET A 301 -15.90 1.30 -6.69
N ILE A 302 -16.12 2.36 -5.91
CA ILE A 302 -15.08 3.05 -5.13
C ILE A 302 -15.21 2.64 -3.69
N VAL A 303 -14.11 2.22 -3.07
CA VAL A 303 -14.05 1.87 -1.65
C VAL A 303 -13.08 2.80 -0.96
N ASP A 304 -13.63 3.76 -0.23
CA ASP A 304 -12.87 4.78 0.50
C ASP A 304 -12.52 4.30 1.90
N GLU A 305 -11.31 4.64 2.36
CA GLU A 305 -10.69 4.04 3.55
C GLU A 305 -10.72 2.51 3.52
N SER A 306 -10.22 1.93 2.42
CA SER A 306 -10.25 0.49 2.13
C SER A 306 -9.46 -0.36 3.14
N HIS A 307 -8.67 0.26 4.03
CA HIS A 307 -8.02 -0.41 5.16
C HIS A 307 -9.03 -1.04 6.14
N ASN A 308 -10.32 -0.68 6.05
CA ASN A 308 -11.43 -1.31 6.76
C ASN A 308 -11.81 -2.68 6.17
N VAL A 309 -11.49 -2.93 4.89
CA VAL A 309 -11.72 -4.20 4.21
C VAL A 309 -10.50 -5.10 4.41
N ARG A 310 -10.40 -5.71 5.59
CA ARG A 310 -9.33 -6.66 5.89
C ARG A 310 -9.81 -8.07 5.63
N CYS A 311 -9.10 -8.77 4.75
CA CYS A 311 -9.21 -10.22 4.64
C CYS A 311 -8.23 -10.83 5.65
N THR A 312 -8.73 -11.57 6.62
CA THR A 312 -7.90 -12.17 7.66
C THR A 312 -7.68 -13.66 7.37
N LYS A 313 -6.57 -14.23 7.84
CA LYS A 313 -6.37 -15.70 7.79
C LYS A 313 -7.39 -16.48 8.65
N LYS A 314 -8.29 -15.81 9.36
CA LYS A 314 -9.33 -16.43 10.17
C LYS A 314 -10.48 -16.87 9.25
N HIS A 315 -11.10 -18.00 9.57
CA HIS A 315 -12.20 -18.56 8.77
C HIS A 315 -13.46 -17.67 8.66
N ILE A 316 -13.57 -16.59 9.43
CA ILE A 316 -14.76 -15.73 9.47
C ILE A 316 -14.35 -14.29 9.23
N GLU A 317 -14.64 -13.80 8.03
CA GLU A 317 -14.55 -12.38 7.69
C GLU A 317 -15.74 -11.60 8.27
N SER A 318 -15.59 -10.28 8.43
CA SER A 318 -16.70 -9.41 8.81
C SER A 318 -17.78 -9.40 7.72
N GLU A 319 -19.04 -9.21 8.13
CA GLU A 319 -20.15 -9.15 7.19
C GLU A 319 -20.01 -7.98 6.20
N GLU A 320 -19.39 -6.87 6.62
CA GLU A 320 -19.03 -5.75 5.75
C GLU A 320 -18.03 -6.17 4.67
N THR A 321 -16.93 -6.84 5.04
CA THR A 321 -15.93 -7.33 4.08
C THR A 321 -16.54 -8.33 3.11
N LYS A 322 -17.34 -9.30 3.60
CA LYS A 322 -18.02 -10.28 2.73
C LYS A 322 -18.93 -9.62 1.70
N SER A 323 -19.69 -8.61 2.11
CA SER A 323 -20.62 -7.89 1.23
C SER A 323 -19.88 -7.15 0.12
N ILE A 324 -18.75 -6.52 0.44
CA ILE A 324 -17.91 -5.85 -0.56
C ILE A 324 -17.28 -6.86 -1.51
N LEU A 325 -16.75 -7.98 -0.99
CA LEU A 325 -16.11 -9.01 -1.81
C LEU A 325 -17.12 -9.65 -2.77
N GLU A 326 -18.35 -9.93 -2.34
CA GLU A 326 -19.39 -10.46 -3.21
C GLU A 326 -19.71 -9.48 -4.35
N LEU A 327 -19.91 -8.20 -4.05
CA LEU A 327 -20.15 -7.19 -5.07
C LEU A 327 -18.95 -7.04 -6.00
N ALA A 328 -17.73 -7.02 -5.46
CA ALA A 328 -16.49 -6.91 -6.23
C ALA A 328 -16.33 -7.98 -7.32
N THR A 329 -16.95 -9.16 -7.16
CA THR A 329 -16.92 -10.19 -8.22
C THR A 329 -17.77 -9.84 -9.44
N LYS A 330 -18.79 -8.99 -9.28
CA LYS A 330 -19.74 -8.58 -10.33
C LYS A 330 -19.38 -7.23 -10.97
N VAL A 331 -18.60 -6.41 -10.28
CA VAL A 331 -18.24 -5.06 -10.76
C VAL A 331 -16.99 -5.12 -11.64
N LYS A 332 -17.08 -4.47 -12.81
CA LYS A 332 -16.00 -4.38 -13.79
C LYS A 332 -14.83 -3.55 -13.27
N HIS A 333 -15.10 -2.33 -12.78
CA HIS A 333 -14.10 -1.38 -12.29
C HIS A 333 -14.12 -1.26 -10.76
N ILE A 334 -12.97 -1.34 -10.11
CA ILE A 334 -12.85 -1.26 -8.65
C ILE A 334 -11.67 -0.38 -8.26
N ILE A 335 -11.96 0.73 -7.59
CA ILE A 335 -10.96 1.66 -7.07
C ILE A 335 -10.97 1.56 -5.56
N LEU A 336 -9.84 1.16 -4.99
CA LEU A 336 -9.62 1.17 -3.55
C LEU A 336 -8.82 2.41 -3.19
N LEU A 337 -9.25 3.16 -2.17
CA LEU A 337 -8.53 4.33 -1.66
C LEU A 337 -8.08 4.04 -0.23
N SER A 338 -6.80 4.22 0.05
CA SER A 338 -6.28 4.12 1.42
C SER A 338 -5.15 5.11 1.65
N GLY A 339 -5.18 5.84 2.77
CA GLY A 339 -4.01 6.59 3.23
C GLY A 339 -2.99 5.74 4.00
N THR A 340 -3.34 4.49 4.33
CA THR A 340 -2.50 3.57 5.10
C THR A 340 -2.56 2.17 4.47
N PRO A 341 -1.66 1.84 3.53
CA PRO A 341 -1.56 0.46 3.06
C PRO A 341 -1.19 -0.44 4.25
N SER A 342 -1.87 -1.58 4.40
CA SER A 342 -1.60 -2.48 5.51
C SER A 342 -0.18 -3.03 5.43
N LEU A 343 0.64 -2.76 6.45
CA LEU A 343 1.92 -3.43 6.63
C LEU A 343 1.64 -4.91 6.93
N SER A 344 2.34 -5.81 6.24
CA SER A 344 2.29 -7.24 6.51
C SER A 344 2.64 -7.49 7.98
N ARG A 345 1.67 -8.00 8.76
CA ARG A 345 1.91 -8.55 10.10
C ARG A 345 1.37 -9.96 10.18
#